data_AF-A0A1N6HB16-F1
#
_entry.id   AF-A0A1N6HB16-F1
#
_cell.length_a   1.000
_cell.length_b   1.000
_cell.length_c   1.000
_cell.angle_alpha   90.00
_cell.angle_beta   90.00
_cell.angle_gamma   90.00
#
_symmetry.space_group_name_H-M   'P 1'
#
loop_
_entity.id
_entity.type
_entity.pdbx_description
1 polymer ?
#
loop_
_entity_poly.entity_id
_entity_poly.type
_entity_poly.pdbx_seq_one_letter_code
_entity_poly.pdbx_strand_id
1 'polypeptide(L)'
;MSADGLSDGQLQQLKTRLLDRQKELKALDAEAESWRSTVELDQQSVGRLSRMDALQQQEMAQAEARRRTSDLARIDQALLRMEEDEYGWCAE
;
A
#
# COMPACT_ATOMS: atom_id res chain seq x y z
N MET A 1 23.81 3.04 21.90
CA MET A 1 23.45 1.60 21.93
C MET A 1 22.81 1.33 20.59
N SER A 2 23.64 0.94 19.63
CA SER A 2 23.30 0.84 18.20
C SER A 2 22.40 -0.36 17.95
N ALA A 3 21.66 -0.34 16.85
CA ALA A 3 20.83 -1.44 16.35
C ALA A 3 21.66 -2.74 16.26
N ASP A 4 21.61 -3.54 17.33
CA ASP A 4 22.48 -4.71 17.51
C ASP A 4 21.90 -5.88 16.71
N GLY A 5 22.42 -6.11 15.50
CA GLY A 5 22.30 -7.41 14.83
C GLY A 5 22.08 -7.46 13.32
N LEU A 6 21.86 -6.34 12.62
CA LEU A 6 21.72 -6.33 11.16
C LEU A 6 23.02 -5.85 10.52
N SER A 7 23.62 -6.68 9.67
CA SER A 7 24.78 -6.26 8.87
C SER A 7 24.36 -5.33 7.73
N ASP A 8 25.25 -4.46 7.27
CA ASP A 8 25.01 -3.54 6.13
C ASP A 8 24.44 -4.27 4.90
N GLY A 9 24.91 -5.49 4.65
CA GLY A 9 24.40 -6.34 3.56
C GLY A 9 22.94 -6.77 3.75
N GLN A 10 22.52 -7.04 4.99
CA GLN A 10 21.12 -7.37 5.29
C GLN A 10 20.22 -6.14 5.23
N LEU A 11 20.71 -4.96 5.67
CA LEU A 11 20.00 -3.70 5.51
C LEU A 11 19.76 -3.39 4.03
N GLN A 12 20.75 -3.56 3.16
CA GLN A 12 20.58 -3.36 1.72
C GLN A 12 19.56 -4.33 1.09
N GLN A 13 19.57 -5.60 1.51
CA GLN A 13 18.56 -6.57 1.04
C GLN A 13 17.15 -6.20 1.49
N LEU A 14 16.98 -5.77 2.74
CA LEU A 14 15.70 -5.32 3.28
C LEU A 14 15.22 -4.04 2.58
N LYS A 15 16.11 -3.07 2.36
CA LYS A 15 15.80 -1.84 1.62
C LYS A 15 15.30 -2.14 0.22
N THR A 16 15.98 -3.06 -0.48
CA THR A 16 15.57 -3.51 -1.82
C THR A 16 14.17 -4.13 -1.80
N ARG A 17 13.90 -5.04 -0.86
CA ARG A 17 12.57 -5.66 -0.71
C ARG A 17 11.47 -4.66 -0.40
N LEU A 18 11.75 -3.68 0.46
CA LEU A 18 10.80 -2.61 0.79
C LEU A 18 10.50 -1.72 -0.42
N LEU A 19 11.53 -1.36 -1.20
CA LEU A 19 11.36 -0.60 -2.43
C LEU A 19 10.56 -1.36 -3.49
N ASP A 20 10.83 -2.66 -3.67
CA ASP A 20 10.06 -3.48 -4.61
C ASP A 20 8.60 -3.59 -4.17
N ARG A 21 8.34 -3.79 -2.87
CA ARG A 21 6.97 -3.80 -2.33
C ARG A 21 6.28 -2.45 -2.48
N GLN A 22 6.98 -1.35 -2.27
CA GLN A 22 6.45 0.00 -2.48
C GLN A 22 6.04 0.22 -3.95
N LYS A 23 6.89 -0.22 -4.90
CA LYS A 23 6.59 -0.14 -6.34
C LYS A 23 5.37 -0.99 -6.70
N GLU A 24 5.28 -2.21 -6.20
CA GLU A 24 4.14 -3.10 -6.43
C GLU A 24 2.84 -2.46 -5.93
N LEU A 25 2.83 -1.92 -4.71
CA LEU A 25 1.66 -1.25 -4.15
C LEU A 25 1.27 0.01 -4.93
N LYS A 26 2.24 0.80 -5.40
CA LYS A 26 1.98 1.97 -6.25
C LYS A 26 1.43 1.58 -7.63
N ALA A 27 1.92 0.49 -8.21
CA ALA A 27 1.41 -0.03 -9.48
C ALA A 27 -0.05 -0.50 -9.34
N LEU A 28 -0.36 -1.25 -8.28
CA LEU A 28 -1.73 -1.68 -7.98
C LEU A 28 -2.68 -0.50 -7.78
N ASP A 29 -2.22 0.59 -7.18
CA ASP A 29 -3.04 1.79 -6.99
C ASP A 29 -3.32 2.52 -8.31
N ALA A 30 -2.29 2.66 -9.16
CA ALA A 30 -2.43 3.23 -10.51
C ALA A 30 -3.35 2.40 -11.40
N GLU A 31 -3.25 1.07 -11.35
CA GLU A 31 -4.16 0.17 -12.05
C GLU A 31 -5.59 0.33 -11.52
N ALA A 32 -5.79 0.32 -10.19
CA ALA A 32 -7.11 0.50 -9.59
C ALA A 32 -7.77 1.83 -10.01
N GLU A 33 -7.00 2.91 -10.15
CA GLU A 33 -7.49 4.20 -10.63
C GLU A 33 -7.94 4.15 -12.11
N SER A 34 -7.20 3.44 -12.97
CA SER A 34 -7.59 3.22 -14.37
C SER A 34 -8.85 2.35 -14.52
N TRP A 35 -8.99 1.32 -13.68
CA TRP A 35 -10.16 0.42 -13.69
C TRP A 35 -11.41 1.14 -13.17
N ARG A 36 -11.31 1.94 -12.11
CA ARG A 36 -12.43 2.76 -11.61
C ARG A 36 -12.97 3.70 -12.67
N SER A 37 -12.08 4.35 -13.42
CA SER A 37 -12.45 5.26 -14.52
C SER A 37 -13.19 4.54 -15.65
N THR A 38 -12.84 3.29 -15.91
CA THR A 38 -13.47 2.47 -16.96
C THR A 38 -14.84 1.92 -16.52
N VAL A 39 -14.97 1.52 -15.26
CA VAL A 39 -16.20 0.93 -14.70
C VAL A 39 -17.30 1.99 -14.48
N GLU A 40 -16.95 3.26 -14.18
CA GLU A 40 -17.95 4.34 -14.10
C GLU A 40 -18.77 4.51 -15.40
N LEU A 41 -18.19 4.21 -16.56
CA LEU A 41 -18.86 4.37 -17.85
C LEU A 41 -19.93 3.29 -18.13
N ASP A 42 -19.78 2.09 -17.55
CA ASP A 42 -20.61 0.90 -17.85
C ASP A 42 -21.75 0.67 -16.82
N GLN A 43 -21.70 1.36 -15.68
CA GLN A 43 -22.65 1.18 -14.56
C GLN A 43 -24.07 1.74 -14.80
N GLN A 44 -24.35 2.37 -15.95
CA GLN A 44 -25.72 2.84 -16.28
C GLN A 44 -26.73 1.69 -16.49
N SER A 45 -26.27 0.44 -16.54
CA SER A 45 -27.05 -0.72 -17.00
C SER A 45 -27.62 -1.64 -15.90
N VAL A 46 -27.28 -1.43 -14.61
CA VAL A 46 -27.46 -2.48 -13.58
C VAL A 46 -28.62 -2.21 -12.60
N GLY A 47 -29.47 -3.22 -12.39
CA GLY A 47 -30.75 -3.15 -11.67
C GLY A 47 -30.70 -2.93 -10.14
N ARG A 48 -31.87 -2.88 -9.49
CA ARG A 48 -32.07 -2.46 -8.08
C ARG A 48 -31.29 -3.28 -7.03
N LEU A 49 -31.01 -4.56 -7.30
CA LEU A 49 -30.19 -5.43 -6.42
C LEU A 49 -28.71 -5.09 -6.50
N SER A 50 -28.20 -4.80 -7.70
CA SER A 50 -26.81 -4.40 -7.92
C SER A 50 -26.43 -3.09 -7.23
N ARG A 51 -27.38 -2.22 -6.87
CA ARG A 51 -27.05 -0.99 -6.14
C ARG A 51 -26.63 -1.22 -4.70
N MET A 52 -27.21 -2.20 -4.01
CA MET A 52 -26.78 -2.54 -2.64
C MET A 52 -25.42 -3.26 -2.66
N ASP A 53 -25.23 -4.19 -3.59
CA ASP A 53 -23.95 -4.88 -3.77
C ASP A 53 -22.85 -3.90 -4.22
N ALA A 54 -23.17 -2.95 -5.10
CA ALA A 54 -22.23 -1.92 -5.54
C ALA A 54 -21.79 -1.00 -4.39
N LEU A 55 -22.70 -0.63 -3.48
CA LEU A 55 -22.33 0.14 -2.29
C LEU A 55 -21.42 -0.65 -1.36
N GLN A 56 -21.70 -1.93 -1.11
CA GLN A 56 -20.80 -2.78 -0.32
C GLN A 56 -19.43 -2.94 -0.97
N GLN A 57 -19.38 -3.16 -2.29
CA GLN A 57 -18.11 -3.23 -3.02
C GLN A 57 -17.35 -1.90 -3.00
N GLN A 58 -18.05 -0.77 -3.07
CA GLN A 58 -17.43 0.54 -2.96
C GLN A 58 -16.80 0.76 -1.57
N GLU A 59 -17.50 0.41 -0.49
CA GLU A 59 -16.96 0.51 0.88
C GLU A 59 -15.76 -0.42 1.10
N MET A 60 -15.80 -1.65 0.57
CA MET A 60 -14.64 -2.55 0.60
C MET A 60 -13.45 -1.98 -0.18
N ALA A 61 -13.69 -1.46 -1.40
CA ALA A 61 -12.64 -0.84 -2.22
C ALA A 61 -12.03 0.41 -1.55
N GLN A 62 -12.83 1.19 -0.82
CA GLN A 62 -12.34 2.31 -0.01
C GLN A 62 -11.51 1.83 1.18
N ALA A 63 -11.95 0.78 1.89
CA ALA A 63 -11.20 0.21 3.01
C ALA A 63 -9.84 -0.35 2.56
N GLU A 64 -9.79 -1.01 1.41
CA GLU A 64 -8.53 -1.47 0.81
C GLU A 64 -7.61 -0.32 0.41
N ALA A 65 -8.15 0.75 -0.19
CA ALA A 65 -7.36 1.94 -0.52
C ALA A 65 -6.74 2.60 0.72
N ARG A 66 -7.50 2.69 1.82
CA ARG A 66 -7.00 3.18 3.12
C ARG A 66 -5.89 2.29 3.68
N ARG A 67 -6.06 0.96 3.60
CA ARG A 67 -5.03 -0.01 4.01
C ARG A 67 -3.75 0.16 3.19
N ARG A 68 -3.86 0.23 1.85
CA ARG A 68 -2.71 0.46 0.97
C ARG A 68 -1.96 1.75 1.30
N THR A 69 -2.69 2.84 1.56
CA THR A 69 -2.09 4.13 1.96
C THR A 69 -1.31 3.99 3.27
N SER A 70 -1.88 3.32 4.27
CA SER A 70 -1.19 3.06 5.54
C SER A 70 0.03 2.16 5.36
N ASP A 71 -0.03 1.15 4.49
CA ASP A 71 1.10 0.25 4.22
C ASP A 71 2.24 0.99 3.52
N LEU A 72 1.93 1.85 2.54
CA LEU A 72 2.91 2.73 1.91
C LEU A 72 3.58 3.66 2.92
N ALA A 73 2.81 4.31 3.79
CA ALA A 73 3.35 5.18 4.82
C ALA A 73 4.29 4.44 5.79
N ARG A 74 3.96 3.19 6.16
CA ARG A 74 4.82 2.34 7.00
C ARG A 74 6.12 1.98 6.29
N ILE A 75 6.06 1.65 5.00
CA ILE A 75 7.24 1.36 4.19
C ILE A 75 8.12 2.61 4.06
N ASP A 76 7.54 3.77 3.85
CA ASP A 76 8.28 5.04 3.75
C ASP A 76 9.00 5.37 5.07
N GLN A 77 8.32 5.21 6.20
CA GLN A 77 8.93 5.38 7.53
C GLN A 77 10.04 4.36 7.79
N ALA A 78 9.83 3.10 7.40
CA ALA A 78 10.84 2.05 7.48
C ALA A 78 12.09 2.44 6.67
N LEU A 79 11.92 2.89 5.43
CA LEU A 79 13.03 3.32 4.57
C LEU A 79 13.76 4.54 5.15
N LEU A 80 13.05 5.52 5.70
CA LEU A 80 13.66 6.68 6.35
C LEU A 80 14.52 6.28 7.54
N ARG A 81 14.02 5.40 8.41
CA ARG A 81 14.79 4.89 9.55
C ARG A 81 16.02 4.08 9.14
N MET A 82 15.97 3.41 7.99
CA MET A 82 17.16 2.75 7.43
C MET A 82 18.22 3.75 6.95
N GLU A 83 17.82 4.95 6.57
CA GLU A 83 18.75 6.02 6.17
C GLU A 83 19.32 6.76 7.38
N GLU A 84 18.55 6.88 8.46
CA GLU A 84 18.99 7.47 9.74
C GLU A 84 19.74 6.49 10.64
N ASP A 85 19.96 5.24 10.20
CA ASP A 85 20.61 4.16 10.97
C ASP A 85 19.83 3.78 12.26
N GLU A 86 18.55 4.15 12.33
CA GLU A 86 17.61 3.88 13.43
C GLU A 86 16.64 2.72 13.13
N TYR A 87 16.88 1.99 12.05
CA TYR A 87 16.01 0.87 11.65
C TYR A 87 16.04 -0.27 12.68
N GLY A 88 14.85 -0.70 13.13
CA GLY A 88 14.70 -1.74 14.15
C GLY A 88 14.17 -1.25 15.50
N TRP A 89 14.03 0.07 15.70
CA TRP A 89 13.34 0.61 16.86
C TRP A 89 11.84 0.69 16.62
N CYS A 90 11.07 0.06 17.51
CA CYS A 90 9.62 0.21 17.57
C CYS A 90 9.35 1.66 17.94
N ALA A 91 8.78 2.45 17.02
CA ALA A 91 8.16 3.71 17.44
C ALA A 91 6.76 3.33 17.88
N GLU A 92 6.54 3.47 19.18
CA GLU A 92 5.28 3.25 19.88
C GLU A 92 4.16 4.16 19.34
#